data_AF-A0A101HLZ5-F1
#
_entry.id   AF-A0A101HLZ5-F1
#
_cell.length_a   1.000
_cell.length_b   1.000
_cell.length_c   1.000
_cell.angle_alpha   90.00
_cell.angle_beta   90.00
_cell.angle_gamma   90.00
#
_symmetry.space_group_name_H-M   'P 1'
#
loop_
_entity.id
_entity.type
_entity.pdbx_description
1 polymer ?
#
loop_
_entity_poly.entity_id
_entity_poly.type
_entity_poly.pdbx_seq_one_letter_code
_entity_poly.pdbx_strand_id
1 'polypeptide(L)' 'MDYDFDTLVNREDQGNMKYMFTPKIVKKMNLISYAGAEMDFKTAPVIIDALVKRAKIGLMGFTLAD' A
#
# COMPACT_ATOMS: atom_id res chain seq x y z
N MET A 1 -21.44 0.71 3.49
CA MET A 1 -20.03 1.10 3.67
C MET A 1 -19.43 0.97 2.29
N ASP A 2 -19.26 2.09 1.62
CA ASP A 2 -18.80 2.08 0.24
C ASP A 2 -17.27 2.23 0.26
N TYR A 3 -16.59 1.16 -0.14
CA TYR A 3 -15.14 1.15 -0.33
C TYR A 3 -14.86 1.34 -1.82
N ASP A 4 -13.94 2.25 -2.12
CA ASP A 4 -13.50 2.47 -3.49
C ASP A 4 -12.43 1.43 -3.87
N PHE A 5 -12.85 0.46 -4.69
CA PHE A 5 -11.99 -0.55 -5.29
C PHE A 5 -11.74 -0.29 -6.78
N ASP A 6 -12.39 0.72 -7.37
CA ASP A 6 -12.32 1.03 -8.79
C ASP A 6 -11.20 2.03 -9.10
N THR A 7 -10.82 2.87 -8.13
CA THR A 7 -9.70 3.80 -8.28
C THR A 7 -8.37 3.08 -8.12
N LEU A 8 -7.61 3.02 -9.22
CA LEU A 8 -6.24 2.55 -9.21
C LEU A 8 -5.35 3.45 -8.34
N VAL A 9 -4.63 2.84 -7.39
CA VAL A 9 -3.70 3.57 -6.53
C VAL A 9 -2.38 3.88 -7.24
N ASN A 10 -1.83 5.08 -7.03
CA ASN A 10 -0.46 5.40 -7.42
C ASN A 10 0.51 4.76 -6.42
N ARG A 11 1.46 3.99 -6.94
CA ARG A 11 2.43 3.19 -6.19
C ARG A 11 3.88 3.63 -6.44
N GLU A 12 4.08 4.74 -7.13
CA GLU A 12 5.41 5.30 -7.37
C GLU A 12 6.00 5.83 -6.05
N ASP A 13 7.32 5.70 -5.88
CA ASP A 13 8.08 6.24 -4.75
C ASP A 13 7.63 5.83 -3.33
N GLN A 14 6.87 4.73 -3.20
CA GLN A 14 6.42 4.19 -1.90
C GLN A 14 7.21 2.97 -1.41
N GLY A 15 8.28 2.57 -2.09
CA GLY A 15 9.11 1.42 -1.68
C GLY A 15 8.42 0.05 -1.79
N ASN A 16 7.38 -0.10 -2.62
CA ASN A 16 6.70 -1.39 -2.82
C ASN A 16 7.36 -2.23 -3.94
N MET A 17 7.40 -3.54 -3.73
CA MET A 17 8.06 -4.47 -4.65
C MET A 17 7.34 -4.57 -5.99
N LYS A 18 6.00 -4.58 -6.01
CA LYS A 18 5.23 -4.69 -7.26
C LYS A 18 5.59 -3.58 -8.25
N TYR A 19 5.69 -2.33 -7.80
CA TYR A 19 6.18 -1.24 -8.64
C TYR A 19 7.66 -1.38 -8.97
N MET A 20 8.54 -1.64 -8.00
CA MET A 20 10.00 -1.69 -8.23
C MET A 20 10.40 -2.76 -9.24
N PHE A 21 9.75 -3.93 -9.22
CA PHE A 21 10.04 -5.05 -10.12
C PHE A 21 9.20 -5.06 -11.40
N THR A 22 8.25 -4.12 -11.57
CA THR A 22 7.53 -3.98 -12.84
C THR A 22 8.52 -3.59 -13.95
N PRO A 23 8.61 -4.37 -15.06
CA PRO A 23 9.54 -4.07 -16.14
C PRO A 23 9.36 -2.66 -16.69
N LYS A 24 10.47 -1.99 -17.02
CA LYS A 24 10.45 -0.61 -17.56
C LYS A 24 9.55 -0.45 -18.78
N ILE A 25 9.45 -1.47 -19.64
CA ILE A 25 8.59 -1.44 -20.82
C ILE A 25 7.10 -1.39 -20.45
N VAL A 26 6.67 -2.14 -19.44
CA VAL A 26 5.29 -2.15 -18.94
C VAL A 26 4.92 -0.76 -18.42
N LYS A 27 5.80 -0.15 -17.62
CA LYS A 27 5.62 1.24 -17.12
C LYS A 27 5.57 2.26 -18.27
N LYS A 28 6.48 2.17 -19.24
CA LYS A 28 6.51 3.07 -20.41
C LYS A 28 5.24 2.97 -21.27
N MET A 29 4.60 1.81 -21.30
CA MET A 29 3.32 1.59 -21.99
C MET A 29 2.11 2.01 -21.15
N ASN A 30 2.32 2.57 -19.95
CA ASN A 30 1.27 2.93 -19.00
C ASN A 30 0.35 1.73 -18.66
N LEU A 31 0.94 0.53 -18.59
CA LEU A 31 0.25 -0.70 -18.22
C LEU A 31 0.48 -1.02 -16.74
N ILE A 32 -0.48 -1.72 -16.15
CA ILE A 32 -0.35 -2.27 -14.79
C ILE A 32 0.29 -3.66 -14.83
N SER A 33 1.03 -3.98 -13.78
CA SER A 33 1.54 -5.33 -13.56
C SER A 33 0.54 -6.14 -12.73
N TYR A 34 0.24 -7.36 -13.17
CA TYR A 34 -0.48 -8.35 -12.37
C TYR A 34 0.45 -9.31 -11.63
N ALA A 35 1.76 -9.00 -11.59
CA ALA A 35 2.72 -9.80 -10.85
C ALA A 35 2.66 -9.49 -9.34
N GLY A 36 2.90 -10.52 -8.53
CA GLY A 36 2.89 -10.43 -7.07
C GLY A 36 1.48 -10.45 -6.48
N ALA A 37 1.31 -11.16 -5.35
CA ALA A 37 0.05 -11.20 -4.61
C ALA A 37 -0.13 -9.93 -3.76
N GLU A 38 -0.12 -8.76 -4.41
CA GLU A 38 -0.24 -7.46 -3.79
C GLU A 38 -1.34 -6.64 -4.48
N MET A 39 -2.24 -6.10 -3.68
CA MET A 39 -3.48 -5.45 -4.12
C MET A 39 -3.24 -4.02 -4.64
N ASP A 40 -4.09 -3.53 -5.55
CA ASP A 40 -4.03 -2.17 -6.09
C ASP A 40 -5.19 -1.28 -5.60
N PHE A 41 -5.59 -1.48 -4.35
CA PHE A 41 -6.55 -0.64 -3.64
C PHE A 41 -5.99 -0.23 -2.28
N LYS A 42 -6.59 0.80 -1.66
CA LYS A 42 -6.13 1.30 -0.37
C LYS A 42 -6.44 0.33 0.77
N THR A 43 -5.54 0.26 1.75
CA THR A 43 -5.78 -0.37 3.04
C THR A 43 -7.07 0.17 3.66
N ALA A 44 -7.85 -0.69 4.31
CA ALA A 44 -9.11 -0.29 4.94
C ALA A 44 -8.92 0.90 5.92
N PRO A 45 -9.83 1.89 5.96
CA PRO A 45 -9.70 3.09 6.78
C PRO A 45 -9.46 2.78 8.27
N VAL A 46 -10.13 1.78 8.83
CA VAL A 46 -9.97 1.38 10.24
C VAL A 46 -8.53 0.96 10.58
N ILE A 47 -7.82 0.35 9.63
CA ILE A 47 -6.42 -0.06 9.80
C ILE A 47 -5.52 1.17 9.71
N ILE A 48 -5.76 2.06 8.75
CA ILE A 48 -5.00 3.32 8.59
C ILE A 48 -5.14 4.17 9.86
N ASP A 49 -6.36 4.35 10.36
CA ASP A 49 -6.63 5.14 11.56
C ASP A 49 -5.94 4.56 12.80
N ALA A 50 -5.95 3.24 12.95
CA ALA A 50 -5.24 2.57 14.03
C ALA A 50 -3.71 2.80 13.96
N LEU A 51 -3.12 2.69 12.77
CA LEU A 51 -1.69 2.96 12.55
C LEU A 51 -1.34 4.42 12.81
N VAL A 52 -2.14 5.38 12.32
CA VAL A 52 -1.94 6.81 12.57
C VAL A 52 -2.04 7.12 14.06
N LYS A 53 -3.04 6.57 14.76
CA LYS A 53 -3.19 6.71 16.22
C LYS A 53 -1.95 6.18 16.95
N ARG A 54 -1.45 5.00 16.56
CA ARG A 54 -0.24 4.40 17.14
C ARG A 54 1.01 5.25 16.88
N ALA A 55 1.14 5.81 15.68
CA ALA A 55 2.26 6.66 15.29
C ALA A 55 2.30 7.96 16.09
N LYS A 56 1.15 8.61 16.31
CA LYS A 56 1.03 9.84 17.09
C LYS A 56 1.47 9.71 18.55
N ILE A 57 1.49 8.50 19.12
CA ILE A 57 2.00 8.25 20.47
C ILE A 57 3.52 8.51 20.55
N GLY A 58 4.25 8.38 19.43
CA GLY A 58 5.68 8.70 19.35
C GLY A 58 6.64 7.71 20.02
N LEU A 59 6.11 6.64 20.64
CA LEU A 59 6.92 5.61 21.32
C LEU A 59 6.85 4.27 20.57
N MET A 60 7.92 3.90 19.86
CA MET A 60 8.00 2.66 19.05
C MET A 60 8.89 1.59 19.69
N GLY A 61 8.76 1.41 21.01
CA GLY A 61 9.51 0.40 21.78
C GLY A 61 8.91 -1.00 21.70
N PHE A 62 9.41 -1.89 22.57
CA PHE A 62 8.92 -3.26 22.70
C PHE A 62 7.40 -3.31 22.90
N THR A 63 6.73 -4.12 22.09
CA THR A 63 5.28 -4.35 22.14
C THR A 63 5.07 -5.83 22.43
N LEU A 64 4.25 -6.14 23.44
CA LEU A 64 3.86 -7.53 23.72
C LEU A 64 2.92 -8.00 22.60
N ALA A 65 3.27 -9.10 21.92
CA ALA A 65 2.37 -9.78 21.02
C ALA A 65 1.32 -10.55 21.85
N ASP A 66 0.09 -10.59 21.36
CA ASP A 66 -1.02 -11.36 21.93
C ASP A 66 -0.81 -12.88 21.82
#